data_AF-A0A1I6DID6-F1
#
_entry.id   AF-A0A1I6DID6-F1
#
_cell.length_a   1.000
_cell.length_b   1.000
_cell.length_c   1.000
_cell.angle_alpha   90.00
_cell.angle_beta   90.00
_cell.angle_gamma   90.00
#
_symmetry.space_group_name_H-M   'P 1'
#
loop_
_entity.id
_entity.type
_entity.pdbx_description
1 polymer ?
#
loop_
_entity_poly.entity_id
_entity_poly.type
_entity_poly.pdbx_seq_one_letter_code
_entity_poly.pdbx_strand_id
1 'polypeptide(L)'
;MDSAELIERLRREGGFRLLPLLGNTGQVAGVHLARFLPGGQLDVIQAWDERWAVWARMPDAVDPGSPFAGPVGGVVQAGPLARVVAPLLPIQSGLSR
;
A
#
# COMPACT_ATOMS: atom_id res chain seq x y z
N MET A 1 4.93 -10.71 -13.97
CA MET A 1 4.83 -10.77 -12.50
C MET A 1 3.36 -10.82 -12.18
N ASP A 2 2.90 -11.92 -11.57
CA ASP A 2 1.52 -12.02 -11.13
C ASP A 2 1.30 -11.18 -9.86
N SER A 3 0.04 -10.95 -9.49
CA SER A 3 -0.31 -10.11 -8.34
C SER A 3 0.18 -10.69 -7.01
N ALA A 4 0.21 -12.01 -6.88
CA ALA A 4 0.68 -12.68 -5.67
C ALA A 4 2.19 -12.47 -5.48
N GLU A 5 2.96 -12.56 -6.55
CA GLU A 5 4.39 -12.30 -6.57
C GLU A 5 4.68 -10.83 -6.20
N LEU A 6 3.94 -9.87 -6.75
CA LEU A 6 4.07 -8.45 -6.39
C LEU A 6 3.80 -8.21 -4.90
N ILE A 7 2.72 -8.81 -4.38
CA ILE A 7 2.35 -8.72 -2.96
C ILE A 7 3.46 -9.32 -2.08
N GLU A 8 3.98 -10.49 -2.44
CA GLU A 8 5.06 -11.13 -1.69
C GLU A 8 6.34 -10.30 -1.70
N ARG A 9 6.68 -9.68 -2.83
CA ARG A 9 7.83 -8.75 -2.91
C ARG A 9 7.62 -7.51 -2.05
N LEU A 10 6.42 -6.92 -2.02
CA LEU A 10 6.13 -5.82 -1.09
C LEU A 10 6.33 -6.22 0.37
N ARG A 11 5.96 -7.45 0.74
CA ARG A 11 6.13 -7.97 2.10
C ARG A 11 7.59 -8.23 2.47
N ARG A 12 8.34 -8.84 1.55
CA ARG A 12 9.73 -9.28 1.81
C ARG A 12 10.74 -8.17 1.60
N GLU A 13 10.58 -7.39 0.54
CA GLU A 13 11.54 -6.37 0.09
C GLU A 13 11.05 -4.96 0.45
N GLY A 14 9.75 -4.70 0.34
CA GLY A 14 9.16 -3.38 0.56
C GLY A 14 8.87 -3.04 2.02
N GLY A 15 8.96 -4.00 2.94
CA GLY A 15 8.66 -3.84 4.37
C GLY A 15 7.17 -3.73 4.70
N PHE A 16 6.28 -4.05 3.76
CA PHE A 16 4.84 -3.97 3.99
C PHE A 16 4.33 -5.13 4.85
N ARG A 17 3.42 -4.81 5.77
CA ARG A 17 2.57 -5.78 6.48
C ARG A 17 1.28 -5.94 5.72
N LEU A 18 0.75 -7.17 5.67
CA LEU A 18 -0.48 -7.51 4.95
C LEU A 18 -1.60 -7.83 5.93
N LEU A 19 -2.78 -7.28 5.66
CA LEU A 19 -4.05 -7.59 6.31
C LEU A 19 -5.09 -7.92 5.24
N PRO A 20 -6.07 -8.79 5.53
CA PRO A 20 -7.19 -9.00 4.60
C PRO A 20 -8.02 -7.73 4.48
N LEU A 21 -8.40 -7.36 3.25
CA LEU A 21 -9.42 -6.33 3.02
C LEU A 21 -10.78 -7.03 3.04
N LEU A 22 -11.66 -6.60 3.94
CA LEU A 22 -13.00 -7.19 4.08
C LEU A 22 -14.01 -6.36 3.27
N GLY A 23 -14.89 -7.06 2.56
CA GLY A 23 -16.07 -6.47 1.93
C GLY A 23 -17.21 -6.25 2.93
N ASN A 24 -18.30 -5.68 2.43
CA ASN A 24 -19.44 -5.27 3.26
C ASN A 24 -20.17 -6.43 3.97
N THR A 25 -19.92 -7.69 3.57
CA THR A 25 -20.50 -8.88 4.24
C THR A 25 -19.46 -9.66 5.07
N GLY A 26 -18.28 -9.08 5.31
CA GLY A 26 -17.22 -9.70 6.12
C GLY A 26 -16.35 -10.73 5.39
N GLN A 27 -16.63 -10.98 4.10
CA GLN A 27 -15.80 -11.81 3.23
C GLN A 27 -14.51 -11.08 2.87
N VAL A 28 -13.43 -11.84 2.65
CA VAL A 28 -12.19 -11.29 2.09
C VAL A 28 -12.46 -10.87 0.65
N ALA A 29 -12.32 -9.58 0.38
CA ALA A 29 -12.55 -8.94 -0.91
C ALA A 29 -11.24 -8.41 -1.55
N GLY A 30 -10.10 -8.59 -0.87
CA GLY A 30 -8.80 -8.12 -1.34
C GLY A 30 -7.75 -8.12 -0.24
N VAL A 31 -6.74 -7.27 -0.39
CA VAL A 31 -5.65 -7.09 0.57
C VAL A 31 -5.43 -5.62 0.92
N HIS A 32 -5.02 -5.40 2.16
CA HIS A 32 -4.51 -4.15 2.67
C HIS A 32 -3.03 -4.32 3.01
N LEU A 33 -2.17 -3.45 2.51
CA LEU A 33 -0.75 -3.44 2.82
C LEU A 33 -0.37 -2.10 3.43
N ALA A 34 0.40 -2.12 4.51
CA ALA A 34 0.87 -0.89 5.15
C ALA A 34 2.34 -0.99 5.60
N ARG A 35 3.06 0.13 5.54
CA ARG A 35 4.38 0.28 6.17
C ARG A 35 4.56 1.68 6.75
N PHE A 36 5.24 1.75 7.88
CA PHE A 36 5.70 3.01 8.47
C PHE A 36 7.02 3.43 7.82
N LEU A 37 7.16 4.73 7.57
CA LEU A 37 8.33 5.35 6.99
C LEU A 37 8.99 6.29 8.01
N PRO A 38 10.31 6.52 7.90
CA PRO A 38 10.97 7.59 8.63
C PRO A 38 10.29 8.95 8.38
N GLY A 39 10.21 9.79 9.41
CA GLY A 39 9.58 11.11 9.31
C GLY A 39 8.08 11.12 9.58
N GLY A 40 7.53 10.07 10.19
CA GLY A 40 6.12 10.01 10.62
C GLY A 40 5.17 9.94 9.43
N GLN A 41 5.49 9.10 8.45
CA GLN A 41 4.66 8.86 7.27
C GLN A 41 4.29 7.38 7.17
N LEU A 42 3.16 7.09 6.55
CA LEU A 42 2.62 5.77 6.32
C LEU A 42 2.33 5.61 4.82
N ASP A 43 2.85 4.53 4.23
CA ASP A 43 2.37 4.07 2.92
C ASP A 43 1.26 3.03 3.16
N VAL A 44 0.11 3.23 2.51
CA VAL A 44 -1.04 2.33 2.54
C VAL A 44 -1.39 1.92 1.11
N ILE A 45 -1.62 0.62 0.89
CA ILE A 45 -2.13 0.08 -0.37
C ILE A 45 -3.38 -0.71 -0.07
N GLN A 46 -4.45 -0.46 -0.82
CA GLN A 46 -5.63 -1.33 -0.87
C GLN A 46 -5.75 -1.88 -2.28
N ALA A 47 -5.88 -3.21 -2.40
CA ALA A 47 -6.08 -3.88 -3.68
C ALA A 47 -7.25 -4.84 -3.56
N TRP A 48 -8.26 -4.65 -4.41
CA TRP A 48 -9.41 -5.55 -4.48
C TRP A 48 -9.13 -6.71 -5.43
N ASP A 49 -8.52 -6.38 -6.57
CA ASP A 49 -8.08 -7.33 -7.57
C ASP A 49 -6.83 -6.81 -8.29
N GLU A 50 -6.41 -7.49 -9.35
CA GLU A 50 -5.23 -7.13 -10.14
C GLU A 50 -5.43 -5.81 -10.92
N ARG A 51 -6.68 -5.47 -11.23
CA ARG A 51 -7.07 -4.35 -12.08
C ARG A 51 -7.23 -3.07 -11.28
N TRP A 52 -7.51 -3.17 -9.98
CA TRP A 52 -7.78 -2.02 -9.14
C TRP A 52 -7.10 -2.09 -7.77
N ALA A 53 -6.14 -1.20 -7.62
CA ALA A 53 -5.51 -0.86 -6.36
C ALA A 53 -5.42 0.66 -6.19
N VAL A 54 -5.32 1.08 -4.93
CA VAL A 54 -5.05 2.47 -4.52
C VAL A 54 -3.87 2.45 -3.57
N TRP A 55 -2.91 3.33 -3.80
CA TRP A 55 -1.86 3.66 -2.85
C TRP A 55 -2.02 5.08 -2.34
N ALA A 56 -1.74 5.28 -1.06
CA ALA A 56 -1.60 6.59 -0.48
C ALA A 56 -0.35 6.67 0.41
N ARG A 57 0.33 7.82 0.37
CA ARG A 57 1.28 8.23 1.41
C ARG A 57 0.64 9.32 2.26
N MET A 58 0.61 9.13 3.57
CA MET A 58 -0.04 10.03 4.52
C MET A 58 0.76 10.18 5.81
N PRO A 59 0.54 11.25 6.59
CA PRO A 59 1.08 11.34 7.93
C PRO A 59 0.64 10.16 8.81
N ASP A 60 1.57 9.61 9.60
CA ASP A 60 1.27 8.66 10.67
C ASP A 60 0.82 9.43 11.92
N ALA A 61 -0.35 10.06 11.80
CA ALA A 61 -0.95 10.85 12.86
C ALA A 61 -2.48 10.71 12.82
N VAL A 62 -3.07 10.54 13.99
CA VAL A 62 -4.53 10.56 14.17
C VAL A 62 -4.93 11.98 14.56
N ASP A 63 -5.94 12.53 13.88
CA ASP A 63 -6.63 13.74 14.34
C ASP A 63 -7.82 13.35 15.23
N PRO A 64 -7.76 13.53 16.57
CA PRO A 64 -8.86 13.18 17.46
C PRO A 64 -10.11 14.03 17.23
N GLY A 65 -9.98 15.23 16.65
CA GLY A 65 -11.10 16.10 16.32
C GLY A 65 -11.83 15.67 15.04
N SER A 66 -11.23 14.81 14.23
CA SER A 66 -11.80 14.30 12.98
C SER A 66 -11.25 12.89 12.64
N PRO A 67 -11.54 11.87 13.47
CA PRO A 67 -10.91 10.54 13.35
C PRO A 67 -11.28 9.77 12.08
N PHE A 68 -12.33 10.19 11.38
CA PHE A 68 -12.79 9.60 10.11
C PHE A 68 -12.52 10.50 8.90
N ALA A 69 -11.92 11.68 9.10
CA ALA A 69 -11.50 12.50 7.98
C ALA A 69 -10.39 11.78 7.22
N GLY A 70 -10.43 11.87 5.90
CA GLY A 70 -9.35 11.38 5.06
C GLY A 70 -8.04 12.10 5.38
N PRO A 71 -6.89 11.48 5.11
CA PRO A 71 -5.59 12.10 5.33
C PRO A 71 -5.46 13.41 4.54
N VAL A 72 -5.12 14.50 5.23
CA VAL A 72 -4.84 15.80 4.62
C VAL A 72 -3.37 15.86 4.21
N GLY A 73 -3.08 16.22 2.95
CA GLY A 73 -1.70 16.43 2.48
C GLY A 73 -0.97 15.17 1.98
N GLY A 74 -1.69 14.16 1.51
CA GLY A 74 -1.10 12.92 0.97
C GLY A 74 -0.95 12.87 -0.55
N VAL A 75 -0.11 11.95 -1.02
CA VAL A 75 -0.08 11.53 -2.43
C VAL A 75 -1.02 10.35 -2.57
N VAL A 76 -1.93 10.37 -3.55
CA VAL A 76 -2.84 9.26 -3.87
C VAL A 76 -2.67 8.85 -5.32
N GLN A 77 -2.52 7.55 -5.57
CA GLN A 77 -2.48 6.98 -6.90
C GLN A 77 -3.39 5.75 -6.99
N ALA A 78 -4.22 5.70 -8.03
CA ALA A 78 -5.09 4.55 -8.31
C ALA A 78 -4.75 3.93 -9.67
N GLY A 79 -5.07 2.65 -9.83
CA GLY A 79 -4.95 1.92 -11.08
C GLY A 79 -4.61 0.44 -10.89
N PRO A 80 -4.13 -0.25 -11.95
CA PRO A 80 -3.72 -1.64 -11.84
C PRO A 80 -2.63 -1.83 -10.77
N LEU A 81 -2.70 -2.94 -10.03
CA LEU A 81 -1.81 -3.21 -8.89
C LEU A 81 -0.34 -3.01 -9.28
N ALA A 82 0.09 -3.61 -10.40
CA ALA A 82 1.46 -3.50 -10.90
C ALA A 82 1.92 -2.05 -11.08
N ARG A 83 1.06 -1.16 -11.60
CA ARG A 83 1.40 0.25 -11.81
C ARG A 83 1.52 1.01 -10.51
N VAL A 84 0.63 0.70 -9.55
CA VAL A 84 0.60 1.36 -8.24
C VAL A 84 1.81 0.98 -7.40
N VAL A 85 2.25 -0.28 -7.46
CA VAL A 85 3.28 -0.81 -6.55
C VAL A 85 4.70 -0.77 -7.11
N ALA A 86 4.86 -0.68 -8.44
CA ALA A 86 6.17 -0.58 -9.09
C ALA A 86 7.13 0.46 -8.45
N PRO A 87 6.70 1.70 -8.12
CA PRO A 87 7.60 2.69 -7.51
C PRO A 87 7.88 2.44 -6.02
N LEU A 88 7.15 1.51 -5.37
CA LEU A 88 7.24 1.24 -3.93
C LEU A 88 8.20 0.10 -3.60
N LEU A 89 8.50 -0.74 -4.59
CA LEU A 89 9.49 -1.79 -4.49
C LEU A 89 10.88 -1.16 -4.55
N PRO A 90 11.85 -1.64 -3.74
CA PRO A 90 13.22 -1.20 -3.89
C PRO A 90 13.68 -1.48 -5.33
N ILE A 91 14.21 -0.45 -6.00
CA ILE A 91 14.92 -0.64 -7.25
C ILE A 91 16.03 -1.63 -6.91
N GLN A 92 16.04 -2.80 -7.55
CA GLN A 92 17.18 -3.70 -7.44
C GLN A 92 18.40 -2.88 -7.84
N SER A 93 19.18 -2.47 -6.85
CA SER A 93 20.42 -1.75 -7.04
C SER A 93 21.45 -2.78 -7.49
N GLY A 94 21.17 -3.43 -8.61
CA GLY A 94 22.14 -4.15 -9.42
C GLY A 94 22.81 -3.15 -10.35
N LEU A 95 23.54 -2.19 -9.78
CA LEU A 95 24.60 -1.51 -10.51
C LEU A 95 25.90 -2.17 -10.10
N SER A 96 26.32 -3.06 -10.99
CA SER A 96 27.65 -3.62 -11.19
C SER A 96 28.80 -2.80 -10.58
N ARG A 97 29.48 -3.37 -9.58
CA ARG A 97 30.92 -3.69 -9.62
C ARG A 97 31.34 -4.45 -8.36
#